data_AF-A0A754EFR4-F1
#
_entry.id   AF-A0A754EFR4-F1
#
_cell.length_a   1.000
_cell.length_b   1.000
_cell.length_c   1.000
_cell.angle_alpha   90.00
_cell.angle_beta   90.00
_cell.angle_gamma   90.00
#
_symmetry.space_group_name_H-M   'P 1'
#
loop_
_entity.id
_entity.type
_entity.pdbx_description
1 polymer ?
#
loop_
_entity_poly.entity_id
_entity_poly.type
_entity_poly.pdbx_seq_one_letter_code
_entity_poly.pdbx_strand_id
1 'polypeptide(L)'
;MVDFVTFFLMWAQRMNWEVPPCHWRAVYWLEHRGDLAVLRCFRGFGKSTILGVYNAWRFYRDRQYRILHQSESDSTARKTSRDTQNVLRNHPLTKGMLPDGIGTIDQWWVNGAKDMRNASMFAKGILSNVTGARANECQNDDVEVPGNIQTPEAREKLRYRLSEQTHILIPGGRKLFIGTPHTHDSLYDEMEELGADCLTIPLFRKEYRIEEKSATTTRYTLPFVPEYVFTSIHKGARLLRRDFDYTLTDDGIEFAEAPETVVDCYAGCEWPERFDSKELETRRKDCRTVNEWDSQYQLHSKPVGDVRLDPERIREYTVQPVVRQANGECVMYLGNVRIVGAVAYWDVATGKPKADASAL
;
A
#
# COMPACT_ATOMS: atom_id res chain seq x y z
N MET A 1 -4.74 -27.82 -20.20
CA MET A 1 -4.86 -26.37 -19.91
C MET A 1 -3.47 -25.87 -19.55
N VAL A 2 -3.09 -24.67 -19.99
CA VAL A 2 -1.75 -24.11 -19.74
C VAL A 2 -1.57 -23.67 -18.27
N ASP A 3 -0.31 -23.54 -17.85
CA ASP A 3 0.07 -22.90 -16.59
C ASP A 3 -0.24 -21.39 -16.59
N PHE A 4 -0.14 -20.74 -15.43
CA PHE A 4 -0.48 -19.32 -15.31
C PHE A 4 0.53 -18.43 -16.02
N VAL A 5 1.82 -18.78 -15.97
CA VAL A 5 2.89 -18.03 -16.65
C VAL A 5 2.61 -17.93 -18.15
N THR A 6 2.27 -19.05 -18.81
CA THR A 6 1.95 -19.09 -20.23
C THR A 6 0.67 -18.31 -20.53
N PHE A 7 -0.36 -18.45 -19.70
CA PHE A 7 -1.61 -17.70 -19.84
C PHE A 7 -1.36 -16.18 -19.73
N PHE A 8 -0.55 -15.76 -18.76
CA PHE A 8 -0.18 -14.36 -18.57
C PHE A 8 0.65 -13.82 -19.73
N LEU A 9 1.60 -14.59 -20.26
CA LEU A 9 2.40 -14.21 -21.42
C LEU A 9 1.54 -13.95 -22.65
N MET A 10 0.57 -14.82 -22.94
CA MET A 10 -0.37 -14.61 -24.06
C MET A 10 -1.18 -13.31 -23.90
N TRP A 11 -1.59 -12.99 -22.66
CA TRP A 11 -2.28 -11.73 -22.37
C TRP A 11 -1.36 -10.52 -22.52
N ALA A 12 -0.15 -10.58 -21.97
CA ALA A 12 0.85 -9.52 -22.06
C ALA A 12 1.21 -9.20 -23.51
N GLN A 13 1.41 -10.21 -24.35
CA GLN A 13 1.64 -10.03 -25.79
C GLN A 13 0.46 -9.34 -26.48
N ARG A 14 -0.78 -9.75 -26.16
CA ARG A 14 -1.99 -9.11 -26.71
C ARG A 14 -2.10 -7.64 -26.31
N MET A 15 -1.74 -7.33 -25.07
CA MET A 15 -1.75 -5.96 -24.55
C MET A 15 -0.51 -5.15 -24.89
N ASN A 16 0.45 -5.74 -25.62
CA ASN A 16 1.73 -5.16 -25.96
C ASN A 16 2.49 -4.64 -24.73
N TRP A 17 2.48 -5.43 -23.66
CA TRP A 17 3.17 -5.12 -22.41
C TRP A 17 4.62 -5.58 -22.43
N GLU A 18 5.52 -4.70 -22.03
CA GLU A 18 6.86 -5.06 -21.58
C GLU A 18 6.78 -5.42 -20.09
N VAL A 19 6.87 -6.71 -19.79
CA VAL A 19 6.66 -7.22 -18.42
C VAL A 19 7.99 -7.26 -17.67
N PRO A 20 8.17 -6.48 -16.60
CA PRO A 20 9.42 -6.46 -15.83
C PRO A 20 9.65 -7.79 -15.09
N PRO A 21 10.90 -8.15 -14.76
CA PRO A 21 11.23 -9.39 -14.04
C PRO A 21 10.48 -9.57 -12.72
N CYS A 22 10.22 -8.49 -12.00
CA CYS A 22 9.50 -8.53 -10.73
C CYS A 22 8.03 -8.99 -10.89
N HIS A 23 7.38 -8.71 -12.03
CA HIS A 23 6.04 -9.22 -12.32
C HIS A 23 6.06 -10.72 -12.60
N TRP A 24 7.06 -11.23 -13.31
CA TRP A 24 7.19 -12.67 -13.56
C TRP A 24 7.38 -13.45 -12.27
N ARG A 25 8.12 -12.91 -11.30
CA ARG A 25 8.21 -13.49 -9.94
C ARG A 25 6.84 -13.59 -9.29
N ALA A 26 6.04 -12.52 -9.33
CA ALA A 26 4.68 -12.53 -8.76
C ALA A 26 3.73 -13.48 -9.49
N VAL A 27 3.78 -13.53 -10.84
CA VAL A 27 2.98 -14.45 -11.65
C VAL A 27 3.32 -15.90 -11.32
N TYR A 28 4.61 -16.26 -11.31
CA TYR A 28 5.05 -17.60 -10.97
C TYR A 28 4.65 -17.99 -9.56
N TRP A 29 4.87 -17.11 -8.59
CA TRP A 29 4.52 -17.36 -7.20
C TRP A 29 3.00 -17.50 -7.00
N LEU A 30 2.17 -16.67 -7.65
CA LEU A 30 0.70 -16.76 -7.54
C LEU A 30 0.15 -18.13 -7.93
N GLU A 31 0.76 -18.80 -8.91
CA GLU A 31 0.37 -20.16 -9.30
C GLU A 31 0.74 -21.21 -8.24
N HIS A 32 1.91 -21.08 -7.63
CA HIS A 32 2.53 -22.10 -6.78
C HIS A 32 2.35 -21.88 -5.27
N ARG A 33 1.82 -20.73 -4.86
CA ARG A 33 1.70 -20.36 -3.44
C ARG A 33 0.88 -21.37 -2.62
N GLY A 34 1.02 -21.31 -1.29
CA GLY A 34 0.19 -22.04 -0.32
C GLY A 34 -1.30 -21.66 -0.27
N ASP A 35 -2.05 -22.31 0.63
CA ASP A 35 -3.49 -22.06 0.80
C ASP A 35 -3.80 -20.74 1.51
N LEU A 36 -2.98 -20.36 2.48
CA LEU A 36 -2.93 -19.02 3.06
C LEU A 36 -1.70 -18.32 2.48
N ALA A 37 -1.90 -17.17 1.84
CA ALA A 37 -0.80 -16.47 1.18
C ALA A 37 -0.92 -14.95 1.25
N VAL A 38 0.22 -14.27 1.24
CA VAL A 38 0.36 -12.80 1.32
C VAL A 38 1.28 -12.32 0.20
N LEU A 39 0.78 -11.40 -0.63
CA LEU A 39 1.54 -10.71 -1.67
C LEU A 39 1.69 -9.23 -1.31
N ARG A 40 2.90 -8.83 -0.93
CA ARG A 40 3.26 -7.42 -0.68
C ARG A 40 4.13 -6.93 -1.83
N CYS A 41 3.66 -5.92 -2.56
CA CYS A 41 4.49 -5.26 -3.58
C CYS A 41 4.38 -3.76 -3.43
N PHE A 42 5.45 -3.04 -3.75
CA PHE A 42 5.49 -1.57 -3.71
C PHE A 42 4.32 -0.91 -4.49
N ARG A 43 3.97 0.31 -4.08
CA ARG A 43 2.91 1.10 -4.70
C ARG A 43 3.26 1.42 -6.15
N GLY A 44 2.38 1.07 -7.08
CA GLY A 44 2.60 1.23 -8.52
C GLY A 44 3.08 -0.04 -9.24
N PHE A 45 3.24 -1.17 -8.54
CA PHE A 45 3.55 -2.48 -9.11
C PHE A 45 2.48 -3.02 -10.08
N GLY A 46 1.22 -2.62 -9.97
CA GLY A 46 0.16 -3.17 -10.83
C GLY A 46 -0.39 -4.53 -10.36
N LYS A 47 -0.42 -4.75 -9.04
CA LYS A 47 -0.92 -5.98 -8.37
C LYS A 47 -2.31 -6.39 -8.87
N SER A 48 -3.28 -5.48 -8.86
CA SER A 48 -4.68 -5.78 -9.24
C SER A 48 -4.81 -6.17 -10.72
N THR A 49 -3.94 -5.65 -11.61
CA THR A 49 -3.90 -6.05 -13.03
C THR A 49 -3.46 -7.51 -13.17
N ILE A 50 -2.41 -7.92 -12.45
CA ILE A 50 -1.98 -9.33 -12.43
C ILE A 50 -3.09 -10.21 -11.83
N LEU A 51 -3.75 -9.74 -10.76
CA LEU A 51 -4.84 -10.45 -10.11
C LEU A 51 -6.04 -10.68 -11.05
N GLY A 52 -6.42 -9.70 -11.87
CA GLY A 52 -7.47 -9.84 -12.88
C GLY A 52 -7.18 -10.95 -13.89
N VAL A 53 -5.93 -11.05 -14.35
CA VAL A 53 -5.48 -12.12 -15.27
C VAL A 53 -5.45 -13.47 -14.56
N TYR A 54 -4.97 -13.51 -13.31
CA TYR A 54 -4.98 -14.71 -12.48
C TYR A 54 -6.39 -15.26 -12.28
N ASN A 55 -7.37 -14.39 -11.99
CA ASN A 55 -8.76 -14.80 -11.81
C ASN A 55 -9.33 -15.44 -13.08
N ALA A 56 -9.07 -14.83 -14.25
CA ALA A 56 -9.47 -15.39 -15.53
C ALA A 56 -8.83 -16.76 -15.79
N TRP A 57 -7.55 -16.92 -15.45
CA TRP A 57 -6.86 -18.21 -15.52
C TRP A 57 -7.46 -19.26 -14.58
N ARG A 58 -7.87 -18.89 -13.36
CA ARG A 58 -8.56 -19.81 -12.44
C ARG A 58 -9.87 -20.33 -13.02
N PHE A 59 -10.67 -19.47 -13.64
CA PHE A 59 -11.90 -19.90 -14.29
C PHE A 59 -11.65 -20.71 -15.56
N TYR A 60 -10.59 -20.40 -16.30
CA TYR A 60 -10.13 -21.23 -17.43
C TYR A 60 -9.74 -22.64 -16.96
N ARG A 61 -9.05 -22.73 -15.81
CA ARG A 61 -8.64 -23.99 -15.16
C ARG A 61 -9.82 -24.82 -14.66
N ASP A 62 -10.79 -24.16 -14.04
CA ASP A 62 -11.97 -24.80 -13.50
C ASP A 62 -13.18 -23.85 -13.59
N ARG A 63 -14.17 -24.23 -14.40
CA ARG A 63 -15.41 -23.46 -14.58
C ARG A 63 -16.32 -23.49 -13.35
N GLN A 64 -16.06 -24.37 -12.39
CA GLN A 64 -16.78 -24.42 -11.11
C GLN A 64 -16.09 -23.59 -10.02
N TYR A 65 -14.92 -23.02 -10.29
CA TYR A 65 -14.20 -22.23 -9.32
C TYR A 65 -14.97 -20.96 -8.96
N ARG A 66 -15.07 -20.67 -7.66
CA ARG A 66 -15.75 -19.49 -7.12
C ARG A 66 -14.78 -18.63 -6.33
N ILE A 67 -14.70 -17.36 -6.69
CA ILE A 67 -13.83 -16.36 -6.06
C ILE A 67 -14.72 -15.33 -5.37
N LEU A 68 -14.54 -15.19 -4.06
CA LEU A 68 -14.97 -14.01 -3.32
C LEU A 68 -13.81 -13.02 -3.31
N HIS A 69 -13.94 -11.94 -4.07
CA HIS A 69 -12.96 -10.87 -4.11
C HIS A 69 -13.43 -9.71 -3.24
N GLN A 70 -12.64 -9.40 -2.21
CA GLN A 70 -12.88 -8.29 -1.30
C GLN A 70 -11.78 -7.24 -1.38
N SER A 71 -12.20 -5.98 -1.42
CA SER A 71 -11.32 -4.80 -1.40
C SER A 71 -11.80 -3.79 -0.36
N GLU A 72 -11.19 -2.61 -0.25
CA GLU A 72 -11.59 -1.63 0.78
C GLU A 72 -13.05 -1.18 0.61
N SER A 73 -13.53 -1.13 -0.64
CA SER A 73 -14.89 -0.71 -0.97
C SER A 73 -15.51 -1.58 -2.09
N ASP A 74 -16.83 -1.48 -2.24
CA ASP A 74 -17.53 -2.09 -3.39
C ASP A 74 -17.00 -1.52 -4.73
N SER A 75 -16.57 -0.26 -4.75
CA SER A 75 -16.18 0.42 -5.98
C SER A 75 -14.86 -0.10 -6.55
N THR A 76 -13.90 -0.40 -5.69
CA THR A 76 -12.59 -0.97 -6.05
C THR A 76 -12.68 -2.46 -6.33
N ALA A 77 -13.45 -3.21 -5.53
CA ALA A 77 -13.72 -4.62 -5.83
C ALA A 77 -14.33 -4.81 -7.24
N ARG A 78 -15.25 -3.91 -7.63
CA ARG A 78 -15.82 -3.89 -9.00
C ARG A 78 -14.79 -3.63 -10.09
N LYS A 79 -13.67 -2.93 -9.82
CA LYS A 79 -12.60 -2.70 -10.81
C LYS A 79 -11.93 -4.02 -11.16
N THR A 80 -11.52 -4.81 -10.17
CA THR A 80 -10.91 -6.14 -10.38
C THR A 80 -11.89 -7.10 -11.07
N SER A 81 -13.17 -7.03 -10.72
CA SER A 81 -14.22 -7.80 -11.40
C SER A 81 -14.33 -7.47 -12.89
N ARG A 82 -14.38 -6.17 -13.24
CA ARG A 82 -14.39 -5.72 -14.64
C ARG A 82 -13.13 -6.13 -15.38
N ASP A 83 -11.97 -6.02 -14.74
CA ASP A 83 -10.70 -6.39 -15.37
C ASP A 83 -10.65 -7.90 -15.66
N THR A 84 -11.08 -8.73 -14.71
CA THR A 84 -11.25 -10.17 -14.93
C THR A 84 -12.18 -10.46 -16.11
N GLN A 85 -13.33 -9.78 -16.20
CA GLN A 85 -14.23 -9.93 -17.36
C GLN A 85 -13.57 -9.51 -18.67
N ASN A 86 -12.78 -8.43 -18.66
CA ASN A 86 -12.05 -7.97 -19.82
C ASN A 86 -11.05 -9.03 -20.31
N VAL A 87 -10.29 -9.66 -19.40
CA VAL A 87 -9.40 -10.77 -19.73
C VAL A 87 -10.20 -11.95 -20.30
N LEU A 88 -11.28 -12.37 -19.63
CA LEU A 88 -12.09 -13.50 -20.11
C LEU A 88 -12.70 -13.28 -21.50
N ARG A 89 -13.12 -12.05 -21.84
CA ARG A 89 -13.68 -11.74 -23.17
C ARG A 89 -12.63 -11.74 -24.27
N ASN A 90 -11.40 -11.33 -23.95
CA ASN A 90 -10.40 -11.00 -24.96
C ASN A 90 -9.23 -11.98 -25.03
N HIS A 91 -9.01 -12.79 -24.00
CA HIS A 91 -7.91 -13.74 -23.98
C HIS A 91 -8.19 -14.91 -24.95
N PRO A 92 -7.21 -15.34 -25.78
CA PRO A 92 -7.44 -16.35 -26.81
C PRO A 92 -7.98 -17.68 -26.29
N LEU A 93 -7.62 -18.07 -25.05
CA LEU A 93 -8.01 -19.34 -24.43
C LEU A 93 -9.38 -19.31 -23.73
N THR A 94 -10.01 -18.14 -23.60
CA THR A 94 -11.25 -17.97 -22.81
C THR A 94 -12.44 -17.52 -23.64
N LYS A 95 -12.34 -17.58 -24.97
CA LYS A 95 -13.44 -17.23 -25.88
C LYS A 95 -14.70 -18.03 -25.53
N GLY A 96 -15.82 -17.32 -25.40
CA GLY A 96 -17.12 -17.91 -25.05
C GLY A 96 -17.26 -18.38 -23.59
N MET A 97 -16.33 -18.02 -22.69
CA MET A 97 -16.45 -18.33 -21.26
C MET A 97 -17.34 -17.36 -20.49
N LEU A 98 -17.68 -16.20 -21.06
CA LEU A 98 -18.66 -15.28 -20.49
C LEU A 98 -19.93 -15.26 -21.34
N PRO A 99 -21.10 -15.04 -20.72
CA PRO A 99 -22.33 -14.74 -21.47
C PRO A 99 -22.13 -13.52 -22.38
N ASP A 100 -22.86 -13.50 -23.50
CA ASP A 100 -22.87 -12.37 -24.42
C ASP A 100 -23.44 -11.11 -23.73
N GLY A 101 -22.93 -9.94 -24.13
CA GLY A 101 -23.38 -8.64 -23.62
C GLY A 101 -22.68 -8.17 -22.34
N ILE A 102 -23.21 -7.10 -21.75
CA ILE A 102 -22.70 -6.47 -20.51
C ILE A 102 -23.49 -7.06 -19.34
N GLY A 103 -22.93 -8.09 -18.71
CA GLY A 103 -23.47 -8.67 -17.49
C GLY A 103 -23.26 -7.78 -16.25
N THR A 104 -23.74 -8.26 -15.11
CA THR A 104 -23.50 -7.66 -13.79
C THR A 104 -22.02 -7.71 -13.41
N ILE A 105 -21.58 -6.76 -12.59
CA ILE A 105 -20.17 -6.63 -12.16
C ILE A 105 -19.95 -7.21 -10.76
N ASP A 106 -20.91 -7.03 -9.85
CA ASP A 106 -20.77 -7.49 -8.46
C ASP A 106 -20.79 -9.02 -8.38
N GLN A 107 -21.66 -9.66 -9.16
CA GLN A 107 -21.80 -11.11 -9.21
C GLN A 107 -21.99 -11.53 -10.65
N TRP A 108 -21.20 -12.50 -11.12
CA TRP A 108 -21.39 -13.07 -12.44
C TRP A 108 -20.82 -14.50 -12.52
N TRP A 109 -21.28 -15.22 -13.54
CA TRP A 109 -20.97 -16.63 -13.76
C TRP A 109 -20.25 -16.80 -15.09
N VAL A 110 -19.30 -17.73 -15.13
CA VAL A 110 -18.76 -18.21 -16.40
C VAL A 110 -19.68 -19.27 -17.01
N ASN A 111 -19.72 -19.34 -18.34
CA ASN A 111 -20.48 -20.34 -19.06
C ASN A 111 -20.01 -21.75 -18.67
N GLY A 112 -20.94 -22.57 -18.19
CA GLY A 112 -20.67 -23.93 -17.71
C GLY A 112 -20.53 -24.05 -16.18
N ALA A 113 -20.62 -22.96 -15.41
CA ALA A 113 -20.82 -23.03 -13.97
C ALA A 113 -22.17 -23.70 -13.66
N LYS A 114 -22.17 -24.68 -12.74
CA LYS A 114 -23.38 -25.44 -12.37
C LYS A 114 -24.10 -24.86 -11.15
N ASP A 115 -23.37 -24.13 -10.31
CA ASP A 115 -23.90 -23.51 -9.11
C ASP A 115 -24.54 -22.15 -9.43
N MET A 116 -25.86 -22.13 -9.55
CA MET A 116 -26.62 -20.90 -9.81
C MET A 116 -26.79 -20.02 -8.55
N ARG A 117 -26.54 -20.56 -7.36
CA ARG A 117 -26.69 -19.82 -6.10
C ARG A 117 -25.44 -18.99 -5.80
N ASN A 118 -24.26 -19.53 -6.07
CA ASN A 118 -22.99 -18.88 -5.79
C ASN A 118 -22.26 -18.51 -7.09
N ALA A 119 -22.01 -17.22 -7.27
CA ALA A 119 -21.34 -16.68 -8.44
C ALA A 119 -19.90 -17.21 -8.62
N SER A 120 -19.46 -17.33 -9.88
CA SER A 120 -18.05 -17.61 -10.19
C SER A 120 -17.15 -16.49 -9.66
N MET A 121 -17.56 -15.24 -9.84
CA MET A 121 -16.92 -14.08 -9.23
C MET A 121 -17.96 -13.34 -8.40
N PHE A 122 -17.67 -13.13 -7.12
CA PHE A 122 -18.41 -12.25 -6.23
C PHE A 122 -17.48 -11.15 -5.71
N ALA A 123 -17.68 -9.92 -6.14
CA ALA A 123 -16.84 -8.77 -5.82
C ALA A 123 -17.55 -7.78 -4.90
N LYS A 124 -17.02 -7.56 -3.70
CA LYS A 124 -17.61 -6.68 -2.67
C LYS A 124 -16.56 -5.99 -1.82
N GLY A 125 -16.90 -4.88 -1.17
CA GLY A 125 -16.07 -4.30 -0.13
C GLY A 125 -15.96 -5.22 1.08
N ILE A 126 -14.87 -5.12 1.83
CA ILE A 126 -14.63 -5.94 3.04
C ILE A 126 -15.68 -5.69 4.14
N LEU A 127 -16.24 -4.48 4.19
CA LEU A 127 -17.32 -4.13 5.11
C LEU A 127 -18.72 -4.48 4.59
N SER A 128 -18.86 -4.84 3.31
CA SER A 128 -20.15 -5.21 2.70
C SER A 128 -20.57 -6.63 3.10
N ASN A 129 -21.88 -6.87 3.21
CA ASN A 129 -22.39 -8.19 3.60
C ASN A 129 -22.18 -9.22 2.48
N VAL A 130 -21.59 -10.36 2.83
CA VAL A 130 -21.29 -11.48 1.93
C VAL A 130 -21.82 -12.83 2.45
N THR A 131 -22.61 -12.80 3.53
CA THR A 131 -23.15 -13.99 4.19
C THR A 131 -23.97 -14.87 3.25
N GLY A 132 -23.79 -16.19 3.38
CA GLY A 132 -24.54 -17.19 2.61
C GLY A 132 -23.93 -17.53 1.25
N ALA A 133 -22.84 -16.86 0.88
CA ALA A 133 -22.02 -17.22 -0.27
C ALA A 133 -21.14 -18.46 0.03
N ARG A 134 -20.65 -19.10 -1.05
CA ARG A 134 -19.63 -20.15 -1.01
C ARG A 134 -18.52 -19.85 -2.00
N ALA A 135 -17.28 -19.95 -1.56
CA ALA A 135 -16.11 -19.68 -2.40
C ALA A 135 -15.05 -20.78 -2.25
N ASN A 136 -14.31 -21.01 -3.34
CA ASN A 136 -13.08 -21.78 -3.32
C ASN A 136 -11.89 -20.90 -2.91
N GLU A 137 -11.97 -19.59 -3.16
CA GLU A 137 -10.93 -18.62 -2.82
C GLU A 137 -11.54 -17.33 -2.31
N CYS A 138 -11.00 -16.82 -1.21
CA CYS A 138 -11.23 -15.47 -0.74
C CYS A 138 -9.98 -14.64 -1.02
N GLN A 139 -10.14 -13.54 -1.75
CA GLN A 139 -9.06 -12.61 -2.10
C GLN A 139 -9.31 -11.29 -1.38
N ASN A 140 -8.28 -10.77 -0.73
CA ASN A 140 -8.31 -9.55 0.07
C ASN A 140 -7.31 -8.56 -0.53
N ASP A 141 -7.76 -7.72 -1.47
CA ASP A 141 -6.93 -6.77 -2.23
C ASP A 141 -7.05 -5.35 -1.69
N ASP A 142 -5.97 -4.82 -1.13
CA ASP A 142 -5.90 -3.51 -0.47
C ASP A 142 -7.04 -3.32 0.57
N VAL A 143 -7.37 -4.38 1.32
CA VAL A 143 -8.46 -4.32 2.33
C VAL A 143 -8.10 -3.50 3.55
N GLU A 144 -6.81 -3.35 3.84
CA GLU A 144 -6.27 -2.46 4.86
C GLU A 144 -6.02 -1.09 4.24
N VAL A 145 -6.74 -0.07 4.68
CA VAL A 145 -6.55 1.33 4.25
C VAL A 145 -6.65 2.26 5.45
N PRO A 146 -6.00 3.44 5.46
CA PRO A 146 -6.02 4.34 6.61
C PRO A 146 -7.41 4.56 7.22
N GLY A 147 -8.45 4.69 6.38
CA GLY A 147 -9.83 4.91 6.84
C GLY A 147 -10.47 3.77 7.64
N ASN A 148 -9.95 2.53 7.59
CA ASN A 148 -10.51 1.39 8.33
C ASN A 148 -9.57 0.78 9.38
N ILE A 149 -8.41 1.40 9.62
CA ILE A 149 -7.45 0.97 10.65
C ILE A 149 -7.04 2.06 11.65
N GLN A 150 -7.61 3.26 11.53
CA GLN A 150 -7.30 4.41 12.39
C GLN A 150 -7.50 4.12 13.88
N THR A 151 -8.59 3.46 14.27
CA THR A 151 -8.90 3.15 15.67
C THR A 151 -8.82 1.64 15.95
N PRO A 152 -8.56 1.23 17.21
CA PRO A 152 -8.61 -0.17 17.60
C PRO A 152 -9.93 -0.86 17.22
N GLU A 153 -11.07 -0.17 17.40
CA GLU A 153 -12.39 -0.70 17.06
C GLU A 153 -12.56 -0.91 15.56
N ALA A 154 -12.02 -0.01 14.73
CA ALA A 154 -12.04 -0.16 13.28
C ALA A 154 -11.21 -1.38 12.83
N ARG A 155 -10.04 -1.57 13.44
CA ARG A 155 -9.17 -2.73 13.20
C ARG A 155 -9.83 -4.05 13.62
N GLU A 156 -10.49 -4.06 14.77
CA GLU A 156 -11.22 -5.24 15.25
C GLU A 156 -12.41 -5.56 14.34
N LYS A 157 -13.14 -4.52 13.89
CA LYS A 157 -14.24 -4.70 12.93
C LYS A 157 -13.74 -5.30 11.60
N LEU A 158 -12.58 -4.87 11.10
CA LEU A 158 -11.97 -5.43 9.90
C LEU A 158 -11.65 -6.92 10.10
N ARG A 159 -11.01 -7.28 11.21
CA ARG A 159 -10.69 -8.68 11.58
C ARG A 159 -11.93 -9.55 11.72
N TYR A 160 -12.96 -9.04 12.38
CA TYR A 160 -14.24 -9.72 12.50
C TYR A 160 -14.83 -10.06 11.11
N ARG A 161 -14.82 -9.12 10.16
CA ARG A 161 -15.32 -9.37 8.79
C ARG A 161 -14.46 -10.36 8.02
N LEU A 162 -13.15 -10.33 8.19
CA LEU A 162 -12.25 -11.32 7.60
C LEU A 162 -12.47 -12.72 8.19
N SER A 163 -12.83 -12.81 9.47
CA SER A 163 -13.13 -14.10 10.12
C SER A 163 -14.37 -14.78 9.52
N GLU A 164 -15.38 -14.00 9.06
CA GLU A 164 -16.58 -14.52 8.39
C GLU A 164 -16.24 -15.33 7.13
N GLN A 165 -15.13 -15.04 6.46
CA GLN A 165 -14.67 -15.77 5.27
C GLN A 165 -14.45 -17.26 5.54
N THR A 166 -14.09 -17.64 6.77
CA THR A 166 -13.92 -19.05 7.16
C THR A 166 -15.22 -19.83 7.01
N HIS A 167 -16.38 -19.19 7.18
CA HIS A 167 -17.68 -19.82 6.99
C HIS A 167 -18.17 -19.77 5.53
N ILE A 168 -17.55 -18.96 4.68
CA ILE A 168 -17.83 -18.85 3.25
C ILE A 168 -17.00 -19.86 2.47
N LEU A 169 -15.73 -20.04 2.85
CA LEU A 169 -14.83 -20.99 2.21
C LEU A 169 -15.37 -22.41 2.34
N ILE A 170 -15.32 -23.13 1.23
CA ILE A 170 -15.54 -24.58 1.24
C ILE A 170 -14.29 -25.28 1.83
N PRO A 171 -14.41 -26.54 2.29
CA PRO A 171 -13.24 -27.31 2.71
C PRO A 171 -12.16 -27.35 1.61
N GLY A 172 -10.90 -27.07 1.98
CA GLY A 172 -9.79 -26.90 1.03
C GLY A 172 -9.77 -25.53 0.31
N GLY A 173 -10.56 -24.57 0.78
CA GLY A 173 -10.57 -23.21 0.26
C GLY A 173 -9.31 -22.42 0.62
N ARG A 174 -8.98 -21.44 -0.21
CA ARG A 174 -7.73 -20.67 -0.13
C ARG A 174 -8.00 -19.21 0.23
N LYS A 175 -7.06 -18.58 0.94
CA LYS A 175 -7.06 -17.14 1.26
C LYS A 175 -5.82 -16.47 0.68
N LEU A 176 -6.03 -15.37 -0.03
CA LEU A 176 -4.95 -14.56 -0.59
C LEU A 176 -5.12 -13.12 -0.12
N PHE A 177 -4.10 -12.59 0.53
CA PHE A 177 -4.00 -11.19 0.94
C PHE A 177 -3.02 -10.47 0.02
N ILE A 178 -3.40 -9.29 -0.46
CA ILE A 178 -2.64 -8.52 -1.44
C ILE A 178 -2.69 -7.07 -1.00
N GLY A 179 -1.54 -6.42 -0.89
CA GLY A 179 -1.53 -4.99 -0.64
C GLY A 179 -0.20 -4.43 -0.20
N THR A 180 -0.26 -3.26 0.46
CA THR A 180 0.86 -2.59 1.10
C THR A 180 0.54 -2.41 2.59
N PRO A 181 1.47 -2.71 3.51
CA PRO A 181 1.24 -2.49 4.93
C PRO A 181 1.07 -1.00 5.22
N HIS A 182 0.17 -0.64 6.14
CA HIS A 182 -0.11 0.76 6.49
C HIS A 182 0.14 1.09 7.98
N THR A 183 0.32 0.08 8.83
CA THR A 183 0.49 0.22 10.28
C THR A 183 1.42 -0.88 10.81
N HIS A 184 1.94 -0.72 12.04
CA HIS A 184 2.64 -1.78 12.76
C HIS A 184 1.71 -2.97 13.11
N ASP A 185 0.42 -2.70 13.32
CA ASP A 185 -0.61 -3.73 13.55
C ASP A 185 -1.23 -4.15 12.21
N SER A 186 -0.37 -4.44 11.23
CA SER A 186 -0.83 -4.74 9.88
C SER A 186 -1.41 -6.14 9.84
N LEU A 187 -2.58 -6.26 9.20
CA LEU A 187 -3.20 -7.54 8.90
C LEU A 187 -2.23 -8.48 8.17
N TYR A 188 -1.37 -7.94 7.31
CA TYR A 188 -0.47 -8.77 6.53
C TYR A 188 0.58 -9.45 7.41
N ASP A 189 1.08 -8.78 8.45
CA ASP A 189 2.09 -9.32 9.36
C ASP A 189 1.49 -10.43 10.22
N GLU A 190 0.26 -10.25 10.70
CA GLU A 190 -0.51 -11.29 11.39
C GLU A 190 -0.67 -12.55 10.52
N MET A 191 -0.97 -12.40 9.23
CA MET A 191 -1.10 -13.56 8.33
C MET A 191 0.24 -14.28 8.12
N GLU A 192 1.35 -13.55 8.07
CA GLU A 192 2.69 -14.12 7.99
C GLU A 192 3.04 -14.91 9.26
N GLU A 193 2.72 -14.38 10.44
CA GLU A 193 2.88 -15.08 11.72
C GLU A 193 2.05 -16.38 11.80
N LEU A 194 0.88 -16.41 11.15
CA LEU A 194 0.06 -17.61 11.01
C LEU A 194 0.62 -18.63 9.99
N GLY A 195 1.79 -18.37 9.40
CA GLY A 195 2.46 -19.27 8.46
C GLY A 195 1.96 -19.12 7.02
N ALA A 196 1.50 -17.93 6.63
CA ALA A 196 1.21 -17.64 5.23
C ALA A 196 2.46 -17.83 4.36
N ASP A 197 2.25 -18.35 3.14
CA ASP A 197 3.24 -18.22 2.08
C ASP A 197 3.34 -16.75 1.69
N CYS A 198 4.53 -16.15 1.77
CA CYS A 198 4.72 -14.72 1.59
C CYS A 198 5.63 -14.42 0.41
N LEU A 199 5.20 -13.52 -0.46
CA LEU A 199 6.07 -12.85 -1.43
C LEU A 199 6.05 -11.35 -1.19
N THR A 200 7.20 -10.82 -0.78
CA THR A 200 7.42 -9.38 -0.58
C THR A 200 8.40 -8.86 -1.64
N ILE A 201 7.97 -7.86 -2.41
CA ILE A 201 8.75 -7.19 -3.45
C ILE A 201 8.79 -5.69 -3.14
N PRO A 202 9.78 -5.22 -2.36
CA PRO A 202 10.02 -3.78 -2.16
C PRO A 202 10.52 -3.16 -3.46
N LEU A 203 10.45 -1.83 -3.58
CA LEU A 203 10.91 -1.12 -4.78
C LEU A 203 12.43 -1.24 -4.95
N PHE A 204 13.18 -1.25 -3.85
CA PHE A 204 14.63 -1.41 -3.84
C PHE A 204 14.97 -2.68 -3.05
N ARG A 205 15.89 -3.49 -3.57
CA ARG A 205 16.33 -4.72 -2.90
C ARG A 205 17.26 -4.48 -1.73
N LYS A 206 17.97 -3.34 -1.76
CA LYS A 206 18.91 -2.94 -0.73
C LYS A 206 18.56 -1.53 -0.28
N GLU A 207 18.59 -1.33 1.02
CA GLU A 207 18.36 -0.05 1.66
C GLU A 207 19.31 0.12 2.84
N TYR A 208 19.70 1.36 3.10
CA TYR A 208 20.43 1.76 4.29
C TYR A 208 20.09 3.21 4.61
N ARG A 209 19.62 3.45 5.84
CA ARG A 209 19.28 4.78 6.32
C ARG A 209 20.35 5.31 7.27
N ILE A 210 20.79 6.53 7.02
CA ILE A 210 21.52 7.36 7.97
C ILE A 210 20.48 8.29 8.61
N GLU A 211 20.17 8.05 9.88
CA GLU A 211 19.22 8.86 10.64
C GLU A 211 19.74 10.30 10.83
N GLU A 212 18.85 11.29 10.86
CA GLU A 212 19.20 12.72 11.06
C GLU A 212 20.12 12.91 12.28
N LYS A 213 19.85 12.21 13.39
CA LYS A 213 20.65 12.26 14.63
C LYS A 213 22.09 11.74 14.45
N SER A 214 22.32 10.88 13.46
CA SER A 214 23.64 10.29 13.14
C SER A 214 24.29 10.95 11.93
N ALA A 215 23.58 11.82 11.21
CA ALA A 215 24.03 12.48 9.99
C ALA A 215 24.99 13.66 10.24
N THR A 216 25.89 13.53 11.22
CA THR A 216 26.75 14.60 11.76
C THR A 216 28.20 14.52 11.29
N THR A 217 28.57 13.47 10.55
CA THR A 217 29.90 13.28 9.97
C THR A 217 29.84 13.34 8.44
N THR A 218 30.98 13.41 7.78
CA THR A 218 31.05 13.45 6.31
C THR A 218 31.12 12.06 5.67
N ARG A 219 31.65 11.05 6.38
CA ARG A 219 31.89 9.71 5.84
C ARG A 219 31.04 8.65 6.54
N TYR A 220 30.43 7.78 5.75
CA TYR A 220 29.59 6.69 6.24
C TYR A 220 29.96 5.39 5.53
N THR A 221 30.21 4.34 6.32
CA THR A 221 30.34 2.97 5.81
C THR A 221 28.96 2.43 5.45
N LEU A 222 28.82 1.82 4.27
CA LEU A 222 27.59 1.23 3.76
C LEU A 222 27.76 -0.26 3.48
N PRO A 223 26.72 -1.09 3.71
CA PRO A 223 26.78 -2.52 3.40
C PRO A 223 26.74 -2.84 1.89
N PHE A 224 26.53 -1.84 1.03
CA PHE A 224 26.50 -1.96 -0.41
C PHE A 224 26.82 -0.63 -1.09
N VAL A 225 27.18 -0.69 -2.38
CA VAL A 225 27.33 0.49 -3.22
C VAL A 225 25.94 1.03 -3.61
N PRO A 226 25.57 2.26 -3.22
CA PRO A 226 24.25 2.81 -3.51
C PRO A 226 24.12 3.23 -4.98
N GLU A 227 22.95 2.99 -5.56
CA GLU A 227 22.55 3.47 -6.88
C GLU A 227 21.74 4.78 -6.76
N TYR A 228 21.00 4.93 -5.66
CA TYR A 228 20.18 6.10 -5.37
C TYR A 228 20.49 6.58 -3.95
N VAL A 229 20.74 7.87 -3.79
CA VAL A 229 20.97 8.50 -2.48
C VAL A 229 20.02 9.68 -2.34
N PHE A 230 19.05 9.58 -1.45
CA PHE A 230 18.11 10.67 -1.16
C PHE A 230 18.49 11.39 0.11
N THR A 231 18.32 12.71 0.14
CA THR A 231 18.29 13.49 1.37
C THR A 231 16.87 13.96 1.66
N SER A 232 16.54 14.06 2.95
CA SER A 232 15.28 14.61 3.45
C SER A 232 14.02 13.92 2.89
N ILE A 233 12.86 14.56 3.07
CA ILE A 233 11.54 14.14 2.57
C ILE A 233 10.73 15.37 2.15
N HIS A 234 9.66 15.18 1.38
CA HIS A 234 8.74 16.22 0.96
C HIS A 234 9.44 17.40 0.26
N LYS A 235 9.16 18.65 0.66
CA LYS A 235 9.75 19.86 0.06
C LYS A 235 11.29 19.90 0.12
N GLY A 236 11.89 19.23 1.09
CA GLY A 236 13.35 19.14 1.22
C GLY A 236 13.97 17.99 0.43
N ALA A 237 13.15 17.06 -0.08
CA ALA A 237 13.63 15.86 -0.74
C ALA A 237 14.47 16.18 -1.98
N ARG A 238 15.64 15.56 -2.08
CA ARG A 238 16.50 15.63 -3.26
C ARG A 238 17.15 14.28 -3.53
N LEU A 239 17.21 13.90 -4.80
CA LEU A 239 18.06 12.81 -5.24
C LEU A 239 19.47 13.37 -5.51
N LEU A 240 20.46 12.87 -4.78
CA LEU A 240 21.84 13.30 -4.85
C LEU A 240 22.55 12.69 -6.06
N ARG A 241 23.46 13.47 -6.65
CA ARG A 241 24.29 13.06 -7.78
C ARG A 241 25.67 12.65 -7.28
N ARG A 242 26.07 11.44 -7.66
CA ARG A 242 27.44 10.95 -7.45
C ARG A 242 28.45 11.89 -8.13
N ASP A 243 29.59 12.09 -7.49
CA ASP A 243 30.72 12.94 -7.89
C ASP A 243 30.41 14.45 -7.88
N PHE A 244 29.21 14.85 -7.43
CA PHE A 244 28.83 16.25 -7.22
C PHE A 244 28.39 16.49 -5.77
N ASP A 245 27.42 15.71 -5.31
CA ASP A 245 26.86 15.84 -3.96
C ASP A 245 27.54 14.89 -2.95
N TYR A 246 28.06 13.76 -3.43
CA TYR A 246 28.82 12.79 -2.64
C TYR A 246 29.78 11.99 -3.53
N THR A 247 30.80 11.36 -2.93
CA THR A 247 31.72 10.44 -3.61
C THR A 247 31.62 9.05 -3.00
N LEU A 248 31.96 8.02 -3.78
CA LEU A 248 32.06 6.65 -3.26
C LEU A 248 33.44 6.46 -2.62
N THR A 249 33.47 5.85 -1.44
CA THR A 249 34.68 5.33 -0.81
C THR A 249 34.77 3.82 -1.01
N ASP A 250 35.88 3.20 -0.60
CA ASP A 250 36.06 1.74 -0.67
C ASP A 250 34.97 0.95 0.09
N ASP A 251 34.39 1.58 1.12
CA ASP A 251 33.47 0.98 2.08
C ASP A 251 32.14 1.72 2.23
N GLY A 252 31.86 2.74 1.41
CA GLY A 252 30.64 3.53 1.56
C GLY A 252 30.61 4.84 0.78
N ILE A 253 30.23 5.93 1.44
CA ILE A 253 30.08 7.26 0.83
C ILE A 253 30.70 8.37 1.68
N GLU A 254 31.12 9.43 1.01
CA GLU A 254 31.64 10.65 1.63
C GLU A 254 30.99 11.89 1.01
N PHE A 255 30.47 12.76 1.87
CA PHE A 255 29.90 14.07 1.56
C PHE A 255 30.94 15.17 1.76
N ALA A 256 30.80 16.29 1.02
CA ALA A 256 31.66 17.46 1.23
C ALA A 256 31.43 18.11 2.61
N GLU A 257 30.19 18.11 3.09
CA GLU A 257 29.78 18.60 4.40
C GLU A 257 28.81 17.58 5.03
N ALA A 258 28.69 17.60 6.36
CA ALA A 258 27.76 16.72 7.06
C ALA A 258 26.31 16.97 6.57
N PRO A 259 25.54 15.94 6.21
CA PRO A 259 24.21 16.15 5.64
C PRO A 259 23.20 16.80 6.59
N GLU A 260 23.34 16.59 7.91
CA GLU A 260 22.44 17.11 8.96
C GLU A 260 20.95 16.84 8.71
N THR A 261 20.64 15.81 7.93
CA THR A 261 19.29 15.38 7.56
C THR A 261 19.29 13.88 7.34
N VAL A 262 18.10 13.28 7.30
CA VAL A 262 17.97 11.87 6.94
C VAL A 262 18.54 11.63 5.53
N VAL A 263 19.38 10.61 5.41
CA VAL A 263 19.91 10.14 4.12
C VAL A 263 19.48 8.70 3.91
N ASP A 264 18.83 8.43 2.79
CA ASP A 264 18.48 7.07 2.37
C ASP A 264 19.32 6.63 1.18
N CYS A 265 20.04 5.54 1.36
CA CYS A 265 20.82 4.88 0.32
C CYS A 265 20.06 3.64 -0.16
N TYR A 266 19.85 3.51 -1.47
CA TYR A 266 19.15 2.38 -2.08
C TYR A 266 19.92 1.80 -3.26
N ALA A 267 19.73 0.51 -3.53
CA ALA A 267 20.21 -0.15 -4.73
C ALA A 267 19.29 -1.31 -5.17
N GLY A 268 19.36 -1.66 -6.46
CA GLY A 268 18.60 -2.75 -7.05
C GLY A 268 17.11 -2.42 -7.17
N CYS A 269 16.78 -1.36 -7.91
CA CYS A 269 15.39 -1.01 -8.24
C CYS A 269 14.71 -2.18 -9.00
N GLU A 270 13.54 -2.62 -8.56
CA GLU A 270 12.80 -3.74 -9.16
C GLU A 270 12.13 -3.39 -10.50
N TRP A 271 11.98 -2.10 -10.82
CA TRP A 271 11.38 -1.65 -12.08
C TRP A 271 11.95 -0.28 -12.53
N PRO A 272 13.24 -0.22 -12.91
CA PRO A 272 13.94 1.03 -13.21
C PRO A 272 13.40 1.75 -14.45
N GLU A 273 12.81 1.04 -15.41
CA GLU A 273 12.22 1.64 -16.61
C GLU A 273 10.99 2.50 -16.28
N ARG A 274 10.30 2.20 -15.18
CA ARG A 274 9.13 2.95 -14.70
C ARG A 274 9.47 3.90 -13.57
N PHE A 275 10.40 3.51 -12.71
CA PHE A 275 10.84 4.29 -11.56
C PHE A 275 12.27 4.78 -11.82
N ASP A 276 12.40 5.63 -12.84
CA ASP A 276 13.65 6.30 -13.13
C ASP A 276 13.99 7.34 -12.04
N SER A 277 15.22 7.85 -12.08
CA SER A 277 15.70 8.83 -11.10
C SER A 277 14.80 10.07 -10.95
N LYS A 278 14.19 10.52 -12.05
CA LYS A 278 13.34 11.72 -12.05
C LYS A 278 11.99 11.43 -11.39
N GLU A 279 11.37 10.33 -11.77
CA GLU A 279 10.10 9.86 -11.19
C GLU A 279 10.25 9.57 -9.69
N LEU A 280 11.35 8.93 -9.30
CA LEU A 280 11.65 8.64 -7.90
C LEU A 280 11.82 9.93 -7.09
N GLU A 281 12.55 10.92 -7.61
CA GLU A 281 12.71 12.21 -6.93
C GLU A 281 11.37 12.94 -6.78
N THR A 282 10.53 12.95 -7.82
CA THR A 282 9.18 13.53 -7.74
C THR A 282 8.34 12.83 -6.67
N ARG A 283 8.30 11.49 -6.67
CA ARG A 283 7.56 10.73 -5.65
C ARG A 283 8.06 11.00 -4.24
N ARG A 284 9.38 11.11 -4.06
CA ARG A 284 9.99 11.42 -2.76
C ARG A 284 9.59 12.81 -2.27
N LYS A 285 9.42 13.77 -3.18
CA LYS A 285 8.91 15.13 -2.89
C LYS A 285 7.43 15.17 -2.56
N ASP A 286 6.64 14.26 -3.13
CA ASP A 286 5.19 14.19 -2.88
C ASP A 286 4.85 13.50 -1.55
N CYS A 287 5.66 12.51 -1.14
CA CYS A 287 5.52 11.89 0.18
C CYS A 287 5.76 12.93 1.29
N ARG A 288 4.83 13.00 2.24
CA ARG A 288 4.86 13.98 3.34
C ARG A 288 5.78 13.56 4.47
N THR A 289 5.88 12.26 4.73
CA THR A 289 6.70 11.69 5.80
C THR A 289 7.54 10.54 5.27
N VAL A 290 8.62 10.24 6.00
CA VAL A 290 9.51 9.12 5.66
C VAL A 290 8.77 7.79 5.80
N ASN A 291 7.87 7.67 6.78
CA ASN A 291 7.06 6.46 6.94
C ASN A 291 6.05 6.24 5.82
N GLU A 292 5.52 7.31 5.22
CA GLU A 292 4.71 7.19 4.01
C GLU A 292 5.54 6.59 2.86
N TRP A 293 6.77 7.07 2.67
CA TRP A 293 7.68 6.49 1.68
C TRP A 293 8.00 5.03 1.97
N ASP A 294 8.39 4.72 3.21
CA ASP A 294 8.82 3.40 3.64
C ASP A 294 7.69 2.37 3.52
N SER A 295 6.48 2.70 3.98
CA SER A 295 5.31 1.81 3.89
C SER A 295 4.88 1.56 2.43
N GLN A 296 4.92 2.59 1.58
CA GLN A 296 4.45 2.48 0.19
C GLN A 296 5.48 1.81 -0.72
N TYR A 297 6.78 2.08 -0.54
CA TYR A 297 7.81 1.64 -1.47
C TYR A 297 8.75 0.58 -0.92
N GLN A 298 9.08 0.58 0.38
CA GLN A 298 9.92 -0.46 0.99
C GLN A 298 9.12 -1.51 1.77
N LEU A 299 7.82 -1.27 1.98
CA LEU A 299 6.87 -2.18 2.63
C LEU A 299 7.18 -2.40 4.12
N HIS A 300 7.72 -1.37 4.79
CA HIS A 300 7.92 -1.40 6.23
C HIS A 300 6.62 -1.11 6.99
N SER A 301 6.23 -2.03 7.86
CA SER A 301 5.14 -1.83 8.83
C SER A 301 5.62 -0.88 9.93
N LYS A 302 5.24 0.40 9.83
CA LYS A 302 5.59 1.43 10.82
C LYS A 302 4.36 1.95 11.56
N PRO A 303 4.50 2.48 12.80
CA PRO A 303 3.38 3.03 13.53
C PRO A 303 2.69 4.17 12.78
N VAL A 304 1.35 4.17 12.76
CA VAL A 304 0.53 5.25 12.17
C VAL A 304 0.75 6.59 12.89
N GLY A 305 1.22 6.53 14.14
CA GLY A 305 1.39 7.68 15.02
C GLY A 305 2.58 8.58 14.72
N ASP A 306 3.38 8.31 13.67
CA ASP A 306 4.47 9.19 13.28
C ASP A 306 3.90 10.43 12.57
N VAL A 307 3.59 11.43 13.39
CA VAL A 307 2.98 12.68 12.97
C VAL A 307 4.06 13.53 12.31
N ARG A 308 3.70 14.35 11.31
CA ARG A 308 4.62 15.33 10.70
C ARG A 308 5.34 16.22 11.72
N LEU A 309 4.72 16.44 12.89
CA LEU A 309 5.29 17.13 14.03
C LEU A 309 5.78 16.10 15.03
N ASP A 310 7.09 15.98 15.17
CA ASP A 310 7.73 15.19 16.22
C ASP A 310 7.45 15.83 17.59
N PRO A 311 6.71 15.16 18.50
CA PRO A 311 6.42 15.69 19.82
C PRO A 311 7.67 15.96 20.66
N GLU A 312 8.75 15.20 20.48
CA GLU A 312 10.02 15.42 21.18
C GLU A 312 10.71 16.72 20.73
N ARG A 313 10.37 17.21 19.52
CA ARG A 313 10.86 18.49 18.98
C ARG A 313 9.96 19.67 19.35
N ILE A 314 8.82 19.45 20.01
CA ILE A 314 7.98 20.54 20.50
C ILE A 314 8.75 21.28 21.58
N ARG A 315 9.13 22.52 21.29
CA ARG A 315 9.77 23.39 22.27
C ARG A 315 8.70 23.87 23.25
N GLU A 316 8.82 23.43 24.49
CA GLU A 316 8.04 23.98 25.58
C GLU A 316 8.48 25.41 25.86
N TYR A 317 7.55 26.35 25.82
CA TYR A 317 7.81 27.73 26.23
C TYR A 317 7.41 27.88 27.69
N THR A 318 8.35 28.24 28.55
CA THR A 318 8.10 28.50 29.98
C THR A 318 7.38 29.83 30.24
N VAL A 319 6.99 30.53 29.18
CA VAL A 319 6.33 31.84 29.22
C VAL A 319 4.98 31.74 28.54
N GLN A 320 3.99 32.44 29.09
CA GLN A 320 2.66 32.51 28.51
C GLN A 320 2.60 33.60 27.43
N PRO A 321 1.78 33.44 26.38
CA PRO A 321 1.52 34.52 25.44
C PRO A 321 0.83 35.69 26.14
N VAL A 322 1.34 36.90 25.94
CA VAL A 322 0.81 38.14 26.51
C VAL A 322 0.24 38.99 25.38
N VAL A 323 -1.03 39.35 25.53
CA VAL A 323 -1.70 40.33 24.67
C VAL A 323 -1.41 41.73 25.19
N ARG A 324 -0.92 42.62 24.32
CA ARG A 324 -0.67 44.03 24.62
C ARG A 324 -1.48 44.88 23.66
N GLN A 325 -1.99 46.01 24.15
CA GLN A 325 -2.56 47.04 23.29
C GLN A 325 -1.59 48.22 23.24
N ALA A 326 -1.20 48.61 22.03
CA ALA A 326 -0.32 49.75 21.80
C ALA A 326 -0.77 50.48 20.53
N ASN A 327 -0.88 51.81 20.58
CA ASN A 327 -1.28 52.67 19.46
C ASN A 327 -2.58 52.22 18.74
N GLY A 328 -3.55 51.69 19.49
CA GLY A 328 -4.82 51.22 18.94
C GLY A 328 -4.77 49.83 18.28
N GLU A 329 -3.61 49.16 18.28
CA GLU A 329 -3.48 47.78 17.78
C GLU A 329 -3.33 46.77 18.91
N CYS A 330 -3.98 45.61 18.73
CA CYS A 330 -3.84 44.44 19.59
C CYS A 330 -2.72 43.56 19.04
N VAL A 331 -1.68 43.31 19.85
CA VAL A 331 -0.52 42.51 19.48
C VAL A 331 -0.25 41.44 20.53
N MET A 332 0.10 40.23 20.08
CA MET A 332 0.40 39.10 20.96
C MET A 332 1.91 38.81 20.93
N TYR A 333 2.50 38.57 22.10
CA TYR A 333 3.92 38.25 22.26
C TYR A 333 4.09 36.98 23.07
N LEU A 334 5.08 36.16 22.72
CA LEU A 334 5.57 35.04 23.52
C LEU A 334 7.01 35.35 23.93
N GLY A 335 7.22 35.74 25.20
CA GLY A 335 8.48 36.33 25.63
C GLY A 335 8.78 37.64 24.89
N ASN A 336 9.88 37.67 24.13
CA ASN A 336 10.28 38.81 23.29
C ASN A 336 9.87 38.66 21.80
N VAL A 337 9.23 37.55 21.42
CA VAL A 337 8.86 37.26 20.03
C VAL A 337 7.40 37.66 19.78
N ARG A 338 7.16 38.48 18.74
CA ARG A 338 5.80 38.83 18.31
C ARG A 338 5.15 37.65 17.58
N ILE A 339 3.97 37.23 18.02
CA ILE A 339 3.12 36.27 17.32
C ILE A 339 2.37 37.02 16.21
N VAL A 340 2.59 36.61 14.96
CA VAL A 340 1.98 37.23 13.76
C VAL A 340 0.77 36.45 13.24
N GLY A 341 0.48 35.28 13.81
CA GLY A 341 -0.68 34.46 13.48
C GLY A 341 -0.76 33.26 14.42
N ALA A 342 -1.97 32.82 14.72
CA ALA A 342 -2.25 31.63 15.50
C ALA A 342 -3.36 30.83 14.82
N VAL A 343 -3.23 29.50 14.80
CA VAL A 343 -4.29 28.58 14.39
C VAL A 343 -4.55 27.69 15.59
N ALA A 344 -5.75 27.81 16.16
CA ALA A 344 -6.20 26.93 17.21
C ALA A 344 -7.18 25.91 16.63
N TYR A 345 -7.01 24.64 16.99
CA TYR A 345 -8.00 23.60 16.75
C TYR A 345 -8.61 23.26 18.10
N TRP A 346 -9.90 23.55 18.26
CA TRP A 346 -10.67 23.03 19.38
C TRP A 346 -11.31 21.73 18.94
N ASP A 347 -11.02 20.65 19.66
CA ASP A 347 -11.84 19.45 19.57
C ASP A 347 -13.18 19.78 20.24
N VAL A 348 -14.14 20.25 19.43
CA VAL A 348 -15.51 20.33 19.89
C VAL A 348 -15.99 18.90 19.97
N ALA A 349 -16.08 18.36 21.19
CA ALA A 349 -16.86 17.18 21.43
C ALA A 349 -18.23 17.43 20.77
N THR A 350 -18.54 16.74 19.68
CA THR A 350 -19.83 16.85 19.01
C THR A 350 -20.85 16.17 19.92
N GLY A 351 -21.25 16.89 20.96
CA GLY A 351 -22.20 16.48 21.95
C GLY A 351 -23.52 16.19 21.24
N LYS A 352 -23.97 14.94 21.33
CA LYS A 352 -25.39 14.63 21.19
C LYS A 352 -26.17 15.62 22.09
N PRO A 353 -27.42 16.00 21.77
CA PRO A 353 -28.18 17.05 22.47
C PRO A 353 -28.36 16.91 24.00
N LYS A 354 -27.83 15.86 24.63
CA LYS A 354 -27.91 15.56 26.07
C LYS A 354 -26.57 15.24 26.74
N ALA A 355 -25.43 15.40 26.06
CA ALA A 355 -24.12 15.16 26.64
C ALA A 355 -23.28 16.44 26.60
N ASP A 356 -23.15 17.03 27.79
CA ASP A 356 -22.24 18.10 28.23
C ASP A 356 -22.13 19.37 27.35
N ALA A 357 -22.80 20.43 27.80
CA ALA A 357 -22.67 21.78 27.26
C ALA A 357 -21.52 22.49 27.98
N SER A 358 -20.30 22.26 27.51
CA SER A 358 -19.13 23.01 27.94
C SER A 358 -18.45 23.67 26.75
N ALA A 359 -19.09 24.73 26.24
CA ALA A 359 -18.44 25.82 25.52
C ALA A 359 -19.22 27.09 25.89
N LEU A 360 -18.55 27.98 26.63
CA LEU A 360 -19.05 29.30 27.03
C LEU A 360 -19.36 30.20 25.83
#